data_AF-A0A419DKU6-F1
#
_entry.id   AF-A0A419DKU6-F1
#
_cell.length_a   1.000
_cell.length_b   1.000
_cell.length_c   1.000
_cell.angle_alpha   90.00
_cell.angle_beta   90.00
_cell.angle_gamma   90.00
#
_symmetry.space_group_name_H-M   'P 1'
#
loop_
_entity.id
_entity.type
_entity.pdbx_description
1 polymer ?
#
loop_
_entity_poly.entity_id
_entity_poly.type
_entity_poly.pdbx_seq_one_letter_code
_entity_poly.pdbx_strand_id
1 'polypeptide(L)'
;MELSGYLEAQRIRRELPNETHEERAIKRQAHLDLLVRQAEFYKLSNTPDYYQAKRWLLEAIKIEKHHPIANYRLGYILYREREYEQAAYHLKTALDGTRTDVLSDTQLILANTFLVNCGVAITREALRKLEDLELQIEGDIDQERIDRYRAEMVVQDEYVLDRIYYRKIAAEYETIINEETFHETQPGKMEILLKSSDAGKTLHTAGRPSDLLNQHMFLTIVLLNQATFQTYPVLQSALSELSGQDITYDHMRQLIRRIRDRFTRLDLIEATPIVVPGSARPVQGFRIHPNWSVTILCRADDFIHPIQKERSDV
;
A
#
# COMPACT_ATOMS: atom_id res chain seq x y z
N MET A 1 12.18 -8.88 -14.76
CA MET A 1 11.12 -8.11 -14.08
C MET A 1 11.58 -6.67 -13.82
N GLU A 2 12.78 -6.45 -13.24
CA GLU A 2 13.45 -5.12 -13.25
C GLU A 2 13.52 -4.49 -14.66
N LEU A 3 13.77 -5.33 -15.68
CA LEU A 3 13.87 -4.87 -17.07
C LEU A 3 12.60 -4.16 -17.56
N SER A 4 11.39 -4.55 -17.15
CA SER A 4 10.15 -3.99 -17.73
C SER A 4 9.90 -2.54 -17.30
N GLY A 5 9.94 -2.27 -15.99
CA GLY A 5 9.78 -0.91 -15.47
C GLY A 5 10.94 0.00 -15.85
N TYR A 6 12.17 -0.54 -15.92
CA TYR A 6 13.34 0.23 -16.37
C TYR A 6 13.28 0.58 -17.86
N LEU A 7 12.81 -0.35 -18.71
CA LEU A 7 12.59 -0.09 -20.14
C LEU A 7 11.46 0.91 -20.37
N GLU A 8 10.41 0.89 -19.56
CA GLU A 8 9.31 1.85 -19.61
C GLU A 8 9.75 3.24 -19.14
N ALA A 9 10.52 3.32 -18.06
CA ALA A 9 11.17 4.55 -17.62
C ALA A 9 12.12 5.11 -18.69
N GLN A 10 12.89 4.26 -19.38
CA GLN A 10 13.73 4.67 -20.50
C GLN A 10 12.93 5.16 -21.71
N ARG A 11 11.77 4.55 -22.00
CA ARG A 11 10.87 5.01 -23.07
C ARG A 11 10.30 6.39 -22.76
N ILE A 12 9.86 6.63 -21.53
CA ILE A 12 9.34 7.93 -21.10
C ILE A 12 10.45 8.99 -21.09
N ARG A 13 11.67 8.64 -20.67
CA ARG A 13 12.84 9.53 -20.67
C ARG A 13 13.41 9.84 -22.06
N ARG A 14 12.99 9.15 -23.12
CA ARG A 14 13.53 9.38 -24.46
C ARG A 14 13.12 10.78 -24.93
N GLU A 15 14.11 11.67 -24.99
CA GLU A 15 13.95 13.04 -25.50
C GLU A 15 13.66 13.00 -27.00
N LEU A 16 12.56 13.64 -27.40
CA LEU A 16 12.25 13.87 -28.81
C LEU A 16 12.80 15.25 -29.22
N PRO A 17 13.39 15.37 -30.41
CA PRO A 17 13.78 16.68 -30.92
C PRO A 17 12.52 17.54 -31.09
N ASN A 18 12.52 18.74 -30.48
CA ASN A 18 11.43 19.73 -30.44
C ASN A 18 10.30 19.51 -29.42
N GLU A 19 10.56 18.88 -28.27
CA GLU A 19 9.58 18.84 -27.17
C GLU A 19 9.26 20.21 -26.59
N THR A 20 7.96 20.51 -26.51
CA THR A 20 7.40 21.68 -25.83
C THR A 20 7.55 21.59 -24.31
N HIS A 21 7.43 22.73 -23.61
CA HIS A 21 7.49 22.75 -22.14
C HIS A 21 6.36 21.93 -21.48
N GLU A 22 5.17 21.95 -22.08
CA GLU A 22 4.01 21.17 -21.59
C GLU A 22 4.24 19.66 -21.76
N GLU A 23 4.76 19.22 -22.91
CA GLU A 23 5.08 17.80 -23.13
C GLU A 23 6.14 17.29 -22.17
N ARG A 24 7.15 18.12 -21.86
CA ARG A 24 8.17 17.79 -20.83
C ARG A 24 7.55 17.67 -19.44
N ALA A 25 6.62 18.54 -19.09
CA ALA A 25 5.92 18.48 -17.81
C ALA A 25 5.07 17.19 -17.70
N ILE A 26 4.35 16.83 -18.77
CA ILE A 26 3.55 15.59 -18.83
C ILE A 26 4.46 14.36 -18.73
N LYS A 27 5.57 14.31 -19.47
CA LYS A 27 6.53 13.21 -19.38
C LYS A 27 7.16 13.10 -17.99
N ARG A 28 7.47 14.24 -17.37
CA ARG A 28 8.01 14.30 -16.01
C ARG A 28 7.01 13.73 -15.00
N GLN A 29 5.74 14.11 -15.08
CA GLN A 29 4.69 13.58 -14.22
C GLN A 29 4.45 12.08 -14.45
N ALA A 30 4.31 11.65 -15.71
CA ALA A 30 4.11 10.24 -16.04
C ALA A 30 5.27 9.36 -15.55
N HIS A 31 6.51 9.87 -15.63
CA HIS A 31 7.67 9.20 -15.08
C HIS A 31 7.61 9.13 -13.55
N LEU A 32 7.26 10.22 -12.87
CA LEU A 32 7.10 10.25 -11.41
C LEU A 32 6.06 9.23 -10.93
N ASP A 33 4.89 9.21 -11.57
CA ASP A 33 3.80 8.27 -11.28
C ASP A 33 4.25 6.82 -11.49
N LEU A 34 5.04 6.55 -12.53
CA LEU A 34 5.60 5.23 -12.78
C LEU A 34 6.53 4.80 -11.62
N LEU A 35 7.46 5.65 -11.22
CA LEU A 35 8.43 5.33 -10.14
C LEU A 35 7.70 5.05 -8.82
N VAL A 36 6.71 5.88 -8.48
CA VAL A 36 5.90 5.73 -7.26
C VAL A 36 5.06 4.46 -7.30
N ARG A 37 4.49 4.11 -8.46
CA ARG A 37 3.76 2.84 -8.67
C ARG A 37 4.66 1.61 -8.60
N GLN A 38 5.84 1.66 -9.21
CA GLN A 38 6.82 0.55 -9.13
C GLN A 38 7.24 0.30 -7.69
N ALA A 39 7.47 1.35 -6.90
CA ALA A 39 7.77 1.21 -5.49
C ALA A 39 6.67 0.47 -4.71
N GLU A 40 5.39 0.81 -4.99
CA GLU A 40 4.25 0.13 -4.37
C GLU A 40 4.16 -1.34 -4.79
N PHE A 41 4.43 -1.65 -6.05
CA PHE A 41 4.47 -3.03 -6.52
C PHE A 41 5.46 -3.88 -5.71
N TYR A 42 6.69 -3.39 -5.54
CA TYR A 42 7.71 -4.10 -4.74
C TYR A 42 7.29 -4.22 -3.27
N LYS A 43 6.66 -3.19 -2.70
CA LYS A 43 6.07 -3.22 -1.34
C LYS A 43 4.97 -4.28 -1.20
N LEU A 44 4.11 -4.41 -2.22
CA LEU A 44 2.92 -5.26 -2.20
C LEU A 44 3.11 -6.64 -2.83
N SER A 45 4.31 -6.99 -3.28
CA SER A 45 4.60 -8.31 -3.85
C SER A 45 4.43 -9.46 -2.83
N ASN A 46 4.44 -10.71 -3.29
CA ASN A 46 4.28 -11.89 -2.42
C ASN A 46 5.37 -12.00 -1.35
N THR A 47 6.55 -11.48 -1.69
CA THR A 47 7.73 -11.37 -0.85
C THR A 47 8.17 -9.90 -0.94
N PRO A 48 7.58 -9.01 -0.13
CA PRO A 48 7.86 -7.59 -0.19
C PRO A 48 9.34 -7.27 -0.26
N ASP A 49 9.75 -6.55 -1.31
CA ASP A 49 11.15 -6.16 -1.55
C ASP A 49 11.29 -4.67 -1.26
N TYR A 50 11.48 -4.37 0.02
CA TYR A 50 11.63 -3.00 0.51
C TYR A 50 12.90 -2.33 -0.01
N TYR A 51 13.93 -3.10 -0.36
CA TYR A 51 15.16 -2.57 -0.96
C TYR A 51 14.87 -1.99 -2.35
N GLN A 52 14.17 -2.74 -3.19
CA GLN A 52 13.79 -2.23 -4.51
C GLN A 52 12.78 -1.09 -4.42
N ALA A 53 11.78 -1.20 -3.54
CA ALA A 53 10.83 -0.12 -3.32
C ALA A 53 11.54 1.20 -2.94
N LYS A 54 12.52 1.13 -2.03
CA LYS A 54 13.36 2.27 -1.64
C LYS A 54 14.11 2.88 -2.83
N ARG A 55 14.71 2.05 -3.70
CA ARG A 55 15.43 2.54 -4.91
C ARG A 55 14.52 3.34 -5.84
N TRP A 56 13.32 2.84 -6.12
CA TRP A 56 12.35 3.54 -6.97
C TRP A 56 11.90 4.88 -6.37
N LEU A 57 11.65 4.92 -5.05
CA LEU A 57 11.26 6.15 -4.35
C LEU A 57 12.39 7.18 -4.32
N LEU A 58 13.64 6.75 -4.17
CA LEU A 58 14.81 7.63 -4.26
C LEU A 58 14.93 8.25 -5.66
N GLU A 59 14.66 7.51 -6.73
CA GLU A 59 14.60 8.07 -8.08
C GLU A 59 13.44 9.07 -8.25
N ALA A 60 12.28 8.80 -7.64
CA ALA A 60 11.14 9.73 -7.67
C ALA A 60 11.47 11.07 -6.99
N ILE A 61 12.11 11.03 -5.83
CA ILE A 61 12.48 12.23 -5.06
C ILE A 61 13.60 13.03 -5.74
N LYS A 62 14.45 12.39 -6.56
CA LYS A 62 15.40 13.13 -7.42
C LYS A 62 14.70 13.99 -8.47
N ILE A 63 13.55 13.53 -8.98
CA ILE A 63 12.74 14.29 -9.94
C ILE A 63 11.98 15.38 -9.21
N GLU A 64 11.30 15.03 -8.11
CA GLU A 64 10.50 15.96 -7.32
C GLU A 64 10.72 15.77 -5.82
N LYS A 65 11.56 16.64 -5.27
CA LYS A 65 12.05 16.55 -3.89
C LYS A 65 10.92 16.55 -2.85
N HIS A 66 9.85 17.30 -3.09
CA HIS A 66 8.72 17.46 -2.15
C HIS A 66 7.48 16.67 -2.56
N HIS A 67 7.64 15.62 -3.38
CA HIS A 67 6.50 14.81 -3.80
C HIS A 67 5.88 14.09 -2.58
N PRO A 68 4.61 14.35 -2.21
CA PRO A 68 4.07 13.93 -0.92
C PRO A 68 4.04 12.41 -0.75
N ILE A 69 3.48 11.69 -1.73
CA ILE A 69 3.34 10.24 -1.66
C ILE A 69 4.70 9.53 -1.65
N ALA A 70 5.68 10.04 -2.40
CA ALA A 70 7.01 9.42 -2.47
C ALA A 70 7.76 9.58 -1.14
N ASN A 71 7.71 10.78 -0.57
CA ASN A 71 8.28 11.06 0.74
C ASN A 71 7.59 10.29 1.86
N TYR A 72 6.26 10.18 1.82
CA TYR A 72 5.50 9.38 2.78
C TYR A 72 5.95 7.91 2.76
N ARG A 73 5.95 7.30 1.57
CA ARG A 73 6.36 5.89 1.41
C ARG A 73 7.81 5.65 1.79
N LEU A 74 8.71 6.56 1.41
CA LEU A 74 10.13 6.43 1.76
C LEU A 74 10.33 6.57 3.27
N GLY A 75 9.66 7.53 3.89
CA GLY A 75 9.65 7.72 5.34
C GLY A 75 9.20 6.48 6.09
N TYR A 76 8.15 5.81 5.60
CA TYR A 76 7.70 4.53 6.16
C TYR A 76 8.74 3.41 6.03
N ILE A 77 9.39 3.26 4.88
CA ILE A 77 10.44 2.24 4.70
C ILE A 77 11.59 2.48 5.69
N LEU A 78 12.05 3.73 5.80
CA LEU A 78 13.11 4.12 6.73
C LEU A 78 12.70 3.90 8.19
N TYR A 79 11.44 4.19 8.54
CA TYR A 79 10.88 3.89 9.86
C TYR A 79 11.02 2.40 10.20
N ARG A 80 10.67 1.51 9.28
CA ARG A 80 10.81 0.05 9.48
C ARG A 80 12.26 -0.41 9.58
N GLU A 81 13.15 0.26 8.87
CA GLU A 81 14.61 0.05 8.94
C GLU A 81 15.22 0.64 10.23
N ARG A 82 14.42 1.32 11.07
CA ARG A 82 14.83 2.02 12.31
C ARG A 82 15.74 3.22 12.05
N GLU A 83 15.75 3.74 10.83
CA GLU A 83 16.45 4.96 10.42
C GLU A 83 15.60 6.20 10.76
N TYR A 84 15.31 6.40 12.05
CA TYR A 84 14.27 7.31 12.51
C TYR A 84 14.50 8.78 12.16
N GLU A 85 15.75 9.23 12.10
CA GLU A 85 16.08 10.62 11.71
C GLU A 85 15.72 10.88 10.24
N GLN A 86 16.12 9.97 9.34
CA GLN A 86 15.80 10.07 7.92
C GLN A 86 14.30 9.87 7.67
N ALA A 87 13.68 8.94 8.41
CA ALA A 87 12.25 8.72 8.38
C ALA A 87 11.48 9.99 8.75
N ALA A 88 11.84 10.65 9.85
CA ALA A 88 11.23 11.90 10.29
C ALA A 88 11.35 13.00 9.23
N TYR A 89 12.53 13.16 8.61
CA TYR A 89 12.75 14.13 7.53
C TYR A 89 11.77 13.90 6.36
N HIS A 90 11.67 12.66 5.88
CA HIS A 90 10.80 12.34 4.75
C HIS A 90 9.31 12.43 5.11
N LEU A 91 8.90 11.96 6.29
CA LEU A 91 7.51 12.09 6.76
C LEU A 91 7.09 13.56 6.91
N LYS A 92 7.97 14.41 7.45
CA LYS A 92 7.74 15.85 7.53
C LYS A 92 7.64 16.49 6.15
N THR A 93 8.55 16.12 5.24
CA THR A 93 8.52 16.59 3.85
C THR A 93 7.23 16.20 3.14
N ALA A 94 6.69 15.00 3.43
CA ALA A 94 5.42 14.55 2.87
C ALA A 94 4.23 15.38 3.36
N LEU A 95 4.24 15.74 4.65
CA LEU A 95 3.21 16.58 5.28
C LEU A 95 3.26 18.04 4.81
N ASP A 96 4.45 18.54 4.46
CA ASP A 96 4.67 19.92 4.02
C ASP A 96 4.49 20.10 2.49
N GLY A 97 4.20 19.03 1.75
CA GLY A 97 4.16 19.03 0.29
C GLY A 97 2.98 19.80 -0.32
N THR A 98 3.11 20.15 -1.60
CA THR A 98 2.21 21.08 -2.32
C THR A 98 0.98 20.42 -2.97
N ARG A 99 -0.08 21.24 -3.18
CA ARG A 99 -1.51 20.94 -3.45
C ARG A 99 -1.87 19.99 -4.62
N THR A 100 -0.95 19.48 -5.42
CA THR A 100 -1.28 18.69 -6.63
C THR A 100 -1.42 17.19 -6.36
N ASP A 101 -0.69 16.62 -5.40
CA ASP A 101 -0.78 15.20 -4.99
C ASP A 101 -0.90 15.09 -3.48
N VAL A 102 -2.09 15.37 -2.95
CA VAL A 102 -2.34 15.41 -1.50
C VAL A 102 -2.39 13.98 -0.95
N LEU A 103 -1.75 13.76 0.20
CA LEU A 103 -1.92 12.53 0.98
C LEU A 103 -3.41 12.34 1.30
N SER A 104 -3.91 11.10 1.25
CA SER A 104 -5.25 10.84 1.79
C SER A 104 -5.31 11.15 3.28
N ASP A 105 -6.50 11.40 3.82
CA ASP A 105 -6.67 11.64 5.27
C ASP A 105 -6.02 10.53 6.11
N THR A 106 -6.15 9.28 5.65
CA THR A 106 -5.49 8.11 6.26
C THR A 106 -3.96 8.23 6.22
N GLN A 107 -3.38 8.56 5.07
CA GLN A 107 -1.94 8.72 4.92
C GLN A 107 -1.41 9.91 5.74
N LEU A 108 -2.19 10.98 5.86
CA LEU A 108 -1.85 12.15 6.67
C LEU A 108 -1.82 11.80 8.15
N ILE A 109 -2.84 11.08 8.64
CA ILE A 109 -2.86 10.57 10.03
C ILE A 109 -1.64 9.67 10.26
N LEU A 110 -1.41 8.70 9.37
CA LEU A 110 -0.27 7.78 9.47
C LEU A 110 1.09 8.49 9.44
N ALA A 111 1.25 9.47 8.55
CA ALA A 111 2.49 10.23 8.44
C ALA A 111 2.79 10.99 9.75
N ASN A 112 1.78 11.61 10.35
CA ASN A 112 1.91 12.25 11.66
C ASN A 112 2.23 11.24 12.77
N THR A 113 1.57 10.09 12.79
CA THR A 113 1.84 9.03 13.78
C THR A 113 3.28 8.53 13.67
N PHE A 114 3.73 8.15 12.46
CA PHE A 114 5.10 7.69 12.27
C PHE A 114 6.13 8.78 12.61
N LEU A 115 5.83 10.05 12.32
CA LEU A 115 6.71 11.16 12.65
C LEU A 115 6.87 11.32 14.17
N VAL A 116 5.76 11.22 14.92
CA VAL A 116 5.78 11.22 16.39
C VAL A 116 6.56 10.02 16.92
N ASN A 117 6.35 8.82 16.37
CA ASN A 117 7.08 7.62 16.77
C ASN A 117 8.59 7.77 16.54
N CYS A 118 8.99 8.37 15.42
CA CYS A 118 10.40 8.69 15.16
C CYS A 118 10.96 9.60 16.26
N GLY A 119 10.24 10.68 16.61
CA GLY A 119 10.64 11.60 17.67
C GLY A 119 10.80 10.92 19.03
N VAL A 120 9.88 10.02 19.38
CA VAL A 120 9.95 9.19 20.60
C VAL A 120 11.17 8.26 20.57
N ALA A 121 11.42 7.59 19.45
CA ALA A 121 12.55 6.67 19.32
C ALA A 121 13.91 7.40 19.42
N ILE A 122 14.04 8.54 18.74
CA ILE A 122 15.24 9.39 18.80
C ILE A 122 15.47 9.90 20.24
N THR A 123 14.40 10.35 20.90
CA THR A 123 14.42 10.77 22.30
C THR A 123 14.97 9.68 23.21
N ARG A 124 14.50 8.44 23.03
CA ARG A 124 14.98 7.31 23.84
C ARG A 124 16.44 6.98 23.58
N GLU A 125 16.88 7.02 22.32
CA GLU A 125 18.30 6.81 22.01
C GLU A 125 19.18 7.87 22.67
N ALA A 126 18.75 9.13 22.69
CA ALA A 126 19.44 10.20 23.38
C ALA A 126 19.49 9.95 24.91
N LEU A 127 18.39 9.52 25.53
CA LEU A 127 18.34 9.17 26.94
C LEU A 127 19.27 8.01 27.31
N ARG A 128 19.32 6.94 26.49
CA ARG A 128 20.25 5.82 26.70
C ARG A 128 21.70 6.27 26.60
N LYS A 129 22.04 7.12 25.62
CA LYS A 129 23.39 7.70 25.52
C LYS A 129 23.76 8.53 26.75
N LEU A 130 22.80 9.23 27.35
CA LEU A 130 23.01 9.93 28.62
C LEU A 130 23.29 8.94 29.77
N GLU A 131 22.54 7.85 29.87
CA GLU A 131 22.76 6.78 30.87
C GLU A 131 24.14 6.12 30.72
N ASP A 132 24.55 5.82 29.48
CA ASP A 132 25.87 5.24 29.21
C ASP A 132 27.01 6.21 29.59
N LEU A 133 26.81 7.51 29.43
CA LEU A 133 27.77 8.54 29.86
C LEU A 133 27.82 8.67 31.39
N GLU A 134 26.68 8.57 32.08
CA GLU A 134 26.61 8.52 33.56
C GLU A 134 27.44 7.34 34.12
N LEU A 135 27.46 6.19 33.43
CA LEU A 135 28.21 5.01 33.86
C LEU A 135 29.72 5.08 33.59
N GLN A 136 30.16 5.93 32.65
CA GLN A 136 31.57 6.03 32.23
C GLN A 136 32.35 7.15 32.92
N ILE A 137 31.67 8.10 33.57
CA ILE A 137 32.30 9.28 34.15
C ILE A 137 32.20 9.21 35.67
N GLU A 138 33.31 8.93 36.36
CA GLU A 138 33.43 9.21 37.80
C GLU A 138 33.47 10.73 38.00
N GLY A 139 32.32 11.34 38.32
CA GLY A 139 32.24 12.75 38.73
C GLY A 139 30.82 13.33 38.61
N ASP A 140 30.52 14.33 39.45
CA ASP A 140 29.27 15.12 39.50
C ASP A 140 28.93 15.72 38.12
N ILE A 141 28.34 14.92 37.23
CA ILE A 141 27.41 15.46 36.25
C ILE A 141 26.18 15.87 37.05
N ASP A 142 25.68 17.06 36.75
CA ASP A 142 24.53 17.70 37.38
C ASP A 142 23.28 16.81 37.19
N GLN A 143 23.16 15.78 38.04
CA GLN A 143 22.11 14.77 38.04
C GLN A 143 20.72 15.44 38.01
N GLU A 144 20.61 16.60 38.67
CA GLU A 144 19.44 17.46 38.71
C GLU A 144 19.05 18.05 37.34
N ARG A 145 20.00 18.21 36.41
CA ARG A 145 19.73 18.65 35.03
C ARG A 145 19.27 17.49 34.16
N ILE A 146 19.83 16.29 34.35
CA ILE A 146 19.41 15.08 33.62
C ILE A 146 18.01 14.64 34.09
N ASP A 147 17.75 14.67 35.39
CA ASP A 147 16.44 14.32 35.96
C ASP A 147 15.35 15.31 35.52
N ARG A 148 15.68 16.60 35.36
CA ARG A 148 14.78 17.57 34.71
C ARG A 148 14.48 17.23 33.26
N TYR A 149 15.49 16.89 32.45
CA TYR A 149 15.26 16.49 31.06
C TYR A 149 14.44 15.20 30.96
N ARG A 150 14.67 14.22 31.84
CA ARG A 150 13.84 13.00 31.95
C ARG A 150 12.39 13.33 32.30
N ALA A 151 12.15 14.24 33.25
CA ALA A 151 10.81 14.63 33.67
C ALA A 151 10.03 15.41 32.60
N GLU A 152 10.72 16.17 31.75
CA GLU A 152 10.11 16.93 30.65
C GLU A 152 9.84 16.06 29.40
N MET A 153 10.52 14.92 29.25
CA MET A 153 10.32 13.98 28.16
C MET A 153 9.10 13.08 28.41
N VAL A 154 7.91 13.55 28.01
CA VAL A 154 6.66 12.77 28.02
C VAL A 154 6.71 11.66 26.94
N VAL A 155 7.32 10.52 27.25
CA VAL A 155 7.24 9.32 26.41
C VAL A 155 6.22 8.38 27.03
N GLN A 156 4.96 8.49 26.61
CA GLN A 156 3.98 7.43 26.88
C GLN A 156 4.24 6.23 25.96
N ASP A 157 3.97 5.04 26.49
CA ASP A 157 4.39 3.72 26.02
C ASP A 157 4.50 3.54 24.49
N GLU A 158 5.68 3.08 24.08
CA GLU A 158 6.08 2.63 22.72
C GLU A 158 5.00 1.80 22.01
N TYR A 159 4.30 0.98 22.79
CA TYR A 159 3.33 0.02 22.29
C TYR A 159 1.97 0.61 21.93
N VAL A 160 1.67 1.85 22.33
CA VAL A 160 0.35 2.45 22.02
C VAL A 160 0.30 2.95 20.57
N LEU A 161 1.44 3.36 20.01
CA LEU A 161 1.49 3.96 18.66
C LEU A 161 1.96 3.02 17.55
N ASP A 162 2.60 1.88 17.86
CA ASP A 162 2.85 0.81 16.88
C ASP A 162 1.59 -0.02 16.57
N ARG A 163 0.58 0.04 17.44
CA ARG A 163 -0.66 -0.74 17.34
C ARG A 163 -1.65 -0.24 16.30
N ILE A 164 -1.35 0.86 15.61
CA ILE A 164 -2.40 1.62 14.97
C ILE A 164 -2.48 1.45 13.46
N TYR A 165 -3.67 0.97 13.07
CA TYR A 165 -4.37 1.15 11.81
C TYR A 165 -4.17 0.04 10.77
N TYR A 166 -4.82 -1.09 11.03
CA TYR A 166 -5.38 -1.90 9.96
C TYR A 166 -6.75 -1.32 9.56
N ARG A 167 -7.18 -1.59 8.34
CA ARG A 167 -8.53 -1.27 7.86
C ARG A 167 -9.28 -2.56 7.61
N LYS A 168 -10.57 -2.54 7.94
CA LYS A 168 -11.54 -3.56 7.56
C LYS A 168 -12.47 -2.94 6.52
N ILE A 169 -12.48 -3.52 5.33
CA ILE A 169 -13.37 -3.14 4.23
C ILE A 169 -14.40 -4.25 4.07
N ALA A 170 -15.67 -3.95 4.34
CA ALA A 170 -16.77 -4.89 4.22
C ALA A 170 -18.04 -4.17 3.74
N ALA A 171 -18.75 -4.74 2.77
CA ALA A 171 -20.04 -4.23 2.28
C ALA A 171 -20.04 -2.70 1.96
N GLU A 172 -18.99 -2.23 1.30
CA GLU A 172 -18.73 -0.81 0.96
C GLU A 172 -18.37 0.12 2.14
N TYR A 173 -18.34 -0.38 3.38
CA TYR A 173 -17.87 0.37 4.55
C TYR A 173 -16.43 0.05 4.87
N GLU A 174 -15.72 1.08 5.29
CA GLU A 174 -14.37 1.00 5.76
C GLU A 174 -14.31 1.41 7.22
N THR A 175 -13.72 0.55 8.05
CA THR A 175 -13.47 0.86 9.45
C THR A 175 -12.02 0.65 9.80
N ILE A 176 -11.52 1.52 10.65
CA ILE A 176 -10.20 1.39 11.24
C ILE A 176 -10.29 0.36 12.38
N ILE A 177 -9.35 -0.60 12.40
CA ILE A 177 -9.24 -1.65 13.41
C ILE A 177 -7.80 -1.73 13.96
N ASN A 178 -7.66 -2.25 15.18
CA ASN A 178 -6.36 -2.47 15.82
C ASN A 178 -5.75 -3.83 15.40
N GLU A 179 -4.50 -4.06 15.80
CA GLU A 179 -3.75 -5.30 15.50
C GLU A 179 -4.39 -6.56 16.09
N GLU A 180 -4.87 -6.50 17.33
CA GLU A 180 -5.59 -7.61 17.99
C GLU A 180 -6.81 -8.03 17.16
N THR A 181 -7.67 -7.07 16.82
CA THR A 181 -8.83 -7.30 15.95
C THR A 181 -8.41 -7.86 14.58
N PHE A 182 -7.33 -7.37 13.99
CA PHE A 182 -6.82 -7.88 12.72
C PHE A 182 -6.47 -9.37 12.79
N HIS A 183 -5.77 -9.79 13.85
CA HIS A 183 -5.35 -11.18 14.03
C HIS A 183 -6.52 -12.09 14.44
N GLU A 184 -7.37 -11.64 15.34
CA GLU A 184 -8.48 -12.41 15.91
C GLU A 184 -9.68 -12.53 14.97
N THR A 185 -9.84 -11.62 14.00
CA THR A 185 -10.95 -11.70 13.04
C THR A 185 -10.88 -13.01 12.26
N GLN A 186 -11.97 -13.78 12.35
CA GLN A 186 -12.22 -15.02 11.63
C GLN A 186 -13.36 -14.83 10.61
N PRO A 187 -13.33 -15.53 9.47
CA PRO A 187 -14.43 -15.50 8.51
C PRO A 187 -15.68 -16.21 9.06
N GLY A 188 -16.85 -15.63 8.79
CA GLY A 188 -18.13 -16.30 8.90
C GLY A 188 -18.31 -17.47 7.92
N LYS A 189 -19.40 -18.23 8.08
CA LYS A 189 -19.67 -19.46 7.29
C LYS A 189 -19.70 -19.23 5.77
N MET A 190 -20.18 -18.08 5.33
CA MET A 190 -20.32 -17.67 3.93
C MET A 190 -19.59 -16.35 3.68
N GLU A 191 -18.40 -16.25 4.26
CA GLU A 191 -17.54 -15.09 4.18
C GLU A 191 -16.14 -15.49 3.74
N ILE A 192 -15.57 -14.64 2.90
CA ILE A 192 -14.19 -14.69 2.47
C ILE A 192 -13.47 -13.56 3.16
N LEU A 193 -12.48 -13.91 3.96
CA LEU A 193 -11.65 -12.94 4.64
C LEU A 193 -10.29 -12.88 3.94
N LEU A 194 -10.05 -11.78 3.23
CA LEU A 194 -8.76 -11.47 2.62
C LEU A 194 -7.91 -10.71 3.64
N LYS A 195 -6.69 -11.16 3.94
CA LYS A 195 -5.75 -10.42 4.79
C LYS A 195 -4.49 -10.05 4.01
N SER A 196 -4.11 -8.77 4.05
CA SER A 196 -2.82 -8.23 3.58
C SER A 196 -2.03 -7.78 4.80
N SER A 197 -0.86 -8.39 5.03
CA SER A 197 0.08 -7.99 6.07
C SER A 197 1.53 -8.22 5.64
N ASP A 198 2.48 -7.94 6.53
CA ASP A 198 3.90 -8.23 6.32
C ASP A 198 4.18 -9.72 6.08
N ALA A 199 3.32 -10.61 6.58
CA ALA A 199 3.43 -12.05 6.36
C ALA A 199 2.94 -12.49 4.97
N GLY A 200 2.39 -11.57 4.18
CA GLY A 200 1.88 -11.80 2.83
C GLY A 200 0.37 -11.64 2.72
N LYS A 201 -0.16 -12.13 1.59
CA LYS A 201 -1.56 -12.00 1.20
C LYS A 201 -2.26 -13.34 1.37
N THR A 202 -3.31 -13.41 2.15
CA THR A 202 -3.98 -14.67 2.50
C THR A 202 -5.49 -14.60 2.29
N LEU A 203 -6.08 -15.75 1.97
CA LEU A 203 -7.53 -15.95 1.91
C LEU A 203 -7.94 -16.94 3.00
N HIS A 204 -8.93 -16.57 3.79
CA HIS A 204 -9.48 -17.38 4.87
C HIS A 204 -10.95 -17.65 4.61
N THR A 205 -11.39 -18.89 4.86
CA THR A 205 -12.79 -19.31 4.86
C THR A 205 -13.06 -20.18 6.09
N ALA A 206 -14.29 -20.16 6.60
CA ALA A 206 -14.64 -20.91 7.80
C ALA A 206 -14.28 -22.40 7.70
N GLY A 207 -13.55 -22.92 8.70
CA GLY A 207 -13.21 -24.34 8.81
C GLY A 207 -12.16 -24.84 7.82
N ARG A 208 -11.41 -23.95 7.15
CA ARG A 208 -10.29 -24.33 6.26
C ARG A 208 -9.01 -23.59 6.64
N PRO A 209 -7.82 -24.19 6.38
CA PRO A 209 -6.56 -23.48 6.51
C PRO A 209 -6.50 -22.30 5.54
N SER A 210 -5.73 -21.27 5.90
CA SER A 210 -5.55 -20.09 5.08
C SER A 210 -4.76 -20.39 3.81
N ASP A 211 -5.18 -19.83 2.69
CA ASP A 211 -4.51 -19.94 1.40
C ASP A 211 -3.60 -18.74 1.15
N LEU A 212 -2.30 -18.97 0.94
CA LEU A 212 -1.38 -17.92 0.49
C LEU A 212 -1.66 -17.54 -0.97
N LEU A 213 -1.93 -16.27 -1.22
CA LEU A 213 -2.21 -15.70 -2.53
C LEU A 213 -1.00 -14.95 -3.06
N ASN A 214 -0.84 -14.98 -4.39
CA ASN A 214 0.01 -13.98 -5.02
C ASN A 214 -0.71 -12.63 -5.16
N GLN A 215 0.05 -11.54 -5.36
CA GLN A 215 -0.47 -10.18 -5.48
C GLN A 215 -1.56 -10.06 -6.55
N HIS A 216 -1.33 -10.60 -7.74
CA HIS A 216 -2.32 -10.53 -8.83
C HIS A 216 -3.61 -11.30 -8.48
N MET A 217 -3.52 -12.46 -7.83
CA MET A 217 -4.69 -13.20 -7.37
C MET A 217 -5.46 -12.42 -6.30
N PHE A 218 -4.75 -11.88 -5.31
CA PHE A 218 -5.34 -11.07 -4.25
C PHE A 218 -6.07 -9.85 -4.82
N LEU A 219 -5.39 -9.04 -5.65
CA LEU A 219 -5.99 -7.86 -6.28
C LEU A 219 -7.16 -8.23 -7.20
N THR A 220 -7.08 -9.35 -7.93
CA THR A 220 -8.19 -9.80 -8.77
C THR A 220 -9.43 -10.15 -7.93
N ILE A 221 -9.27 -10.81 -6.78
CA ILE A 221 -10.42 -11.13 -5.91
C ILE A 221 -11.01 -9.84 -5.33
N VAL A 222 -10.17 -8.86 -4.96
CA VAL A 222 -10.62 -7.52 -4.56
C VAL A 222 -11.40 -6.83 -5.69
N LEU A 223 -10.89 -6.85 -6.93
CA LEU A 223 -11.54 -6.26 -8.10
C LEU A 223 -12.87 -6.93 -8.46
N LEU A 224 -13.00 -8.22 -8.19
CA LEU A 224 -14.24 -8.98 -8.42
C LEU A 224 -15.30 -8.76 -7.34
N ASN A 225 -14.94 -8.15 -6.20
CA ASN A 225 -15.87 -7.80 -5.12
C ASN A 225 -16.70 -6.57 -5.50
N GLN A 226 -17.49 -6.71 -6.56
CA GLN A 226 -18.31 -5.68 -7.15
C GLN A 226 -19.73 -6.24 -7.37
N ALA A 227 -20.74 -5.37 -7.25
CA ALA A 227 -22.11 -5.78 -7.53
C ALA A 227 -22.31 -6.16 -9.01
N THR A 228 -21.59 -5.49 -9.91
CA THR A 228 -21.66 -5.65 -11.37
C THR A 228 -20.59 -6.61 -11.90
N PHE A 229 -20.94 -7.33 -12.97
CA PHE A 229 -20.01 -8.21 -13.66
C PHE A 229 -18.90 -7.42 -14.36
N GLN A 230 -17.66 -7.86 -14.14
CA GLN A 230 -16.46 -7.28 -14.74
C GLN A 230 -15.99 -8.12 -15.92
N THR A 231 -15.63 -7.48 -17.03
CA THR A 231 -15.10 -8.18 -18.21
C THR A 231 -13.58 -8.34 -18.13
N TYR A 232 -13.00 -9.21 -18.95
CA TYR A 232 -11.54 -9.33 -19.04
C TYR A 232 -10.83 -8.01 -19.31
N PRO A 233 -11.23 -7.17 -20.29
CA PRO A 233 -10.56 -5.88 -20.52
C PRO A 233 -10.64 -4.92 -19.34
N VAL A 234 -11.78 -4.88 -18.62
CA VAL A 234 -11.94 -4.02 -17.44
C VAL A 234 -11.03 -4.50 -16.31
N LEU A 235 -11.04 -5.80 -16.02
CA LEU A 235 -10.16 -6.40 -15.01
C LEU A 235 -8.68 -6.24 -15.38
N GLN A 236 -8.34 -6.38 -16.66
CA GLN A 236 -6.98 -6.18 -17.17
C GLN A 236 -6.52 -4.75 -16.89
N SER A 237 -7.31 -3.75 -17.29
CA SER A 237 -6.97 -2.33 -17.09
C SER A 237 -6.82 -2.00 -15.60
N ALA A 238 -7.78 -2.40 -14.78
CA ALA A 238 -7.76 -2.12 -13.35
C ALA A 238 -6.62 -2.86 -12.63
N LEU A 239 -6.35 -4.12 -13.01
CA LEU A 239 -5.23 -4.86 -12.45
C LEU A 239 -3.90 -4.25 -12.91
N SER A 240 -3.79 -3.78 -14.16
CA SER A 240 -2.59 -3.08 -14.64
C SER A 240 -2.30 -1.82 -13.87
N GLU A 241 -3.34 -1.03 -13.61
CA GLU A 241 -3.24 0.17 -12.81
C GLU A 241 -2.81 -0.13 -11.37
N LEU A 242 -3.48 -1.08 -10.70
CA LEU A 242 -3.19 -1.43 -9.31
C LEU A 242 -1.86 -2.16 -9.12
N SER A 243 -1.45 -2.97 -10.09
CA SER A 243 -0.18 -3.72 -10.04
C SER A 243 1.01 -2.94 -10.59
N GLY A 244 0.78 -1.86 -11.34
CA GLY A 244 1.84 -1.14 -12.03
C GLY A 244 2.54 -1.94 -13.13
N GLN A 245 1.91 -3.02 -13.62
CA GLN A 245 2.43 -3.85 -14.72
C GLN A 245 1.45 -3.85 -15.89
N ASP A 246 1.96 -3.84 -17.12
CA ASP A 246 1.11 -4.09 -18.28
C ASP A 246 0.66 -5.56 -18.27
N ILE A 247 -0.61 -5.77 -17.93
CA ILE A 247 -1.22 -7.07 -17.82
C ILE A 247 -1.81 -7.36 -19.18
N THR A 248 -1.39 -8.46 -19.79
CA THR A 248 -1.97 -8.88 -21.07
C THR A 248 -3.33 -9.51 -20.86
N TYR A 249 -4.18 -9.44 -21.89
CA TYR A 249 -5.48 -10.12 -21.91
C TYR A 249 -5.36 -11.62 -21.58
N ASP A 250 -4.38 -12.31 -22.17
CA ASP A 250 -4.13 -13.73 -21.91
C ASP A 250 -3.70 -14.00 -20.48
N HIS A 251 -2.88 -13.13 -19.88
CA HIS A 251 -2.51 -13.24 -18.48
C HIS A 251 -3.75 -13.10 -17.58
N MET A 252 -4.62 -12.12 -17.84
CA MET A 252 -5.87 -11.95 -17.10
C MET A 252 -6.79 -13.17 -17.24
N ARG A 253 -6.92 -13.72 -18.45
CA ARG A 253 -7.67 -14.95 -18.70
C ARG A 253 -7.12 -16.14 -17.93
N GLN A 254 -5.80 -16.34 -17.96
CA GLN A 254 -5.14 -17.40 -17.20
C GLN A 254 -5.31 -17.20 -15.69
N LEU A 255 -5.27 -15.97 -15.21
CA LEU A 255 -5.39 -15.63 -13.80
C LEU A 255 -6.78 -15.97 -13.26
N ILE A 256 -7.86 -15.57 -13.95
CA ILE A 256 -9.23 -15.96 -13.59
C ILE A 256 -9.38 -17.48 -13.60
N ARG A 257 -8.85 -18.17 -14.62
CA ARG A 257 -8.88 -19.64 -14.67
C ARG A 257 -8.19 -20.24 -13.45
N ARG A 258 -6.98 -19.79 -13.12
CA ARG A 258 -6.22 -20.28 -11.95
C ARG A 258 -6.95 -20.04 -10.63
N ILE A 259 -7.59 -18.89 -10.46
CA ILE A 259 -8.39 -18.60 -9.25
C ILE A 259 -9.58 -19.57 -9.16
N ARG A 260 -10.31 -19.76 -10.26
CA ARG A 260 -11.43 -20.72 -10.33
C ARG A 260 -10.98 -22.15 -10.04
N ASP A 261 -9.92 -22.60 -10.69
CA ASP A 261 -9.38 -23.95 -10.50
C ASP A 261 -8.95 -24.17 -9.04
N ARG A 262 -8.21 -23.21 -8.47
CA ARG A 262 -7.73 -23.29 -7.07
C ARG A 262 -8.87 -23.30 -6.06
N PHE A 263 -9.91 -22.52 -6.30
CA PHE A 263 -11.06 -22.38 -5.39
C PHE A 263 -12.33 -23.06 -5.91
N THR A 264 -12.18 -24.14 -6.72
CA THR A 264 -13.30 -24.85 -7.34
C THR A 264 -14.34 -25.30 -6.32
N ARG A 265 -13.90 -25.78 -5.15
CA ARG A 265 -14.80 -26.24 -4.06
C ARG A 265 -15.59 -25.14 -3.39
N LEU A 266 -15.22 -23.88 -3.59
CA LEU A 266 -15.93 -22.72 -3.05
C LEU A 266 -16.92 -22.14 -4.06
N ASP A 267 -16.79 -22.52 -5.35
CA ASP A 267 -17.49 -21.87 -6.46
C ASP A 267 -17.40 -20.33 -6.37
N LEU A 268 -16.16 -19.86 -6.20
CA LEU A 268 -15.85 -18.49 -5.77
C LEU A 268 -16.30 -17.42 -6.78
N ILE A 269 -16.14 -17.71 -8.08
CA ILE A 269 -16.33 -16.74 -9.15
C ILE A 269 -17.50 -17.19 -10.01
N GLU A 270 -18.54 -16.36 -10.05
CA GLU A 270 -19.63 -16.49 -11.00
C GLU A 270 -19.19 -15.92 -12.35
N ALA A 271 -19.54 -16.62 -13.44
CA ALA A 271 -19.22 -16.19 -14.80
C ALA A 271 -20.46 -16.29 -15.70
N THR A 272 -20.79 -15.19 -16.38
CA THR A 272 -22.02 -15.10 -17.19
C THR A 272 -21.74 -14.33 -18.49
N PRO A 273 -22.33 -14.72 -19.64
CA PRO A 273 -22.29 -13.89 -20.84
C PRO A 273 -23.04 -12.58 -20.63
N ILE A 274 -22.38 -11.45 -20.86
CA ILE A 274 -22.96 -10.11 -20.76
C ILE A 274 -22.83 -9.37 -22.09
N VAL A 275 -23.79 -8.50 -22.40
CA VAL A 275 -23.77 -7.64 -23.58
C VAL A 275 -23.13 -6.32 -23.18
N VAL A 276 -22.08 -5.92 -23.89
CA VAL A 276 -21.34 -4.67 -23.63
C VAL A 276 -21.64 -3.69 -24.78
N PRO A 277 -21.88 -2.40 -24.50
CA PRO A 277 -22.05 -1.39 -25.52
C PRO A 277 -20.90 -1.41 -26.53
N GLY A 278 -21.22 -1.47 -27.84
CA GLY A 278 -20.22 -1.48 -28.91
C GLY A 278 -19.69 -2.87 -29.31
N SER A 279 -20.10 -3.95 -28.64
CA SER A 279 -19.78 -5.32 -29.08
C SER A 279 -21.02 -6.02 -29.66
N ALA A 280 -20.91 -6.52 -30.89
CA ALA A 280 -21.96 -7.33 -31.52
C ALA A 280 -22.09 -8.75 -30.92
N ARG A 281 -21.11 -9.18 -30.13
CA ARG A 281 -21.10 -10.50 -29.47
C ARG A 281 -21.09 -10.35 -27.96
N PRO A 282 -21.83 -11.21 -27.23
CA PRO A 282 -21.75 -11.25 -25.78
C PRO A 282 -20.33 -11.66 -25.35
N VAL A 283 -19.83 -11.01 -24.31
CA VAL A 283 -18.52 -11.29 -23.70
C VAL A 283 -18.71 -11.87 -22.31
N GLN A 284 -17.69 -12.54 -21.78
CA GLN A 284 -17.81 -13.13 -20.45
C GLN A 284 -17.56 -12.07 -19.37
N GLY A 285 -18.52 -11.94 -18.45
CA GLY A 285 -18.43 -11.15 -17.24
C GLY A 285 -18.18 -12.04 -16.02
N PHE A 286 -17.49 -11.50 -15.02
CA PHE A 286 -17.08 -12.18 -13.79
C PHE A 286 -17.37 -11.34 -12.56
N ARG A 287 -17.75 -11.98 -11.46
CA ARG A 287 -17.83 -11.38 -10.12
C ARG A 287 -17.65 -12.44 -9.05
N ILE A 288 -17.49 -12.03 -7.79
CA ILE A 288 -17.62 -12.96 -6.67
C ILE A 288 -19.05 -13.52 -6.63
N HIS A 289 -19.16 -14.83 -6.47
CA HIS A 289 -20.46 -15.51 -6.43
C HIS A 289 -21.31 -14.95 -5.27
N PRO A 290 -22.59 -14.60 -5.46
CA PRO A 290 -23.44 -13.91 -4.47
C PRO A 290 -23.59 -14.60 -3.11
N ASN A 291 -23.32 -15.90 -3.06
CA ASN A 291 -23.30 -16.67 -1.81
C ASN A 291 -22.17 -16.27 -0.88
N TRP A 292 -21.16 -15.53 -1.35
CA TRP A 292 -20.02 -15.11 -0.56
C TRP A 292 -20.06 -13.61 -0.28
N SER A 293 -19.97 -13.27 0.99
CA SER A 293 -19.55 -11.93 1.40
C SER A 293 -18.02 -11.85 1.41
N VAL A 294 -17.47 -10.66 1.13
CA VAL A 294 -16.02 -10.43 1.16
C VAL A 294 -15.71 -9.35 2.19
N THR A 295 -14.78 -9.69 3.08
CA THR A 295 -14.15 -8.75 4.01
C THR A 295 -12.67 -8.70 3.70
N ILE A 296 -12.13 -7.49 3.58
CA ILE A 296 -10.70 -7.26 3.34
C ILE A 296 -10.11 -6.62 4.59
N LEU A 297 -9.07 -7.22 5.14
CA LEU A 297 -8.23 -6.62 6.16
C LEU A 297 -6.88 -6.28 5.54
N CYS A 298 -6.48 -5.01 5.60
CA CYS A 298 -5.21 -4.57 5.09
C CYS A 298 -4.62 -3.49 5.99
N ARG A 299 -3.36 -3.12 5.77
CA ARG A 299 -2.84 -1.94 6.45
C ARG A 299 -3.52 -0.69 5.94
N ALA A 300 -3.54 0.35 6.78
CA ALA A 300 -4.23 1.57 6.43
C ALA A 300 -3.63 2.29 5.21
N ASP A 301 -2.33 2.08 4.94
CA ASP A 301 -1.57 2.61 3.82
C ASP A 301 -1.57 1.73 2.57
N ASP A 302 -2.13 0.51 2.63
CA ASP A 302 -2.30 -0.33 1.44
C ASP A 302 -3.35 0.34 0.54
N PHE A 303 -2.98 0.62 -0.71
CA PHE A 303 -3.85 1.26 -1.71
C PHE A 303 -4.90 0.25 -2.24
N ILE A 304 -5.83 -0.12 -1.37
CA ILE A 304 -7.01 -0.92 -1.70
C ILE A 304 -8.20 0.02 -1.55
N HIS A 305 -8.37 0.92 -2.51
CA HIS A 305 -9.65 1.60 -2.62
C HIS A 305 -10.65 0.59 -3.20
N PRO A 306 -11.83 0.38 -2.59
CA PRO A 306 -12.94 -0.12 -3.38
C PRO A 306 -13.08 0.85 -4.54
N ILE A 307 -12.97 0.34 -5.78
CA ILE A 307 -13.27 1.11 -6.98
C ILE A 307 -14.67 1.66 -6.76
N GLN A 308 -14.75 2.93 -6.37
CA GLN A 308 -16.02 3.59 -6.20
C GLN A 308 -16.62 3.80 -7.59
N LYS A 309 -17.89 3.41 -7.65
CA LYS A 309 -18.87 3.64 -8.71
C LYS A 309 -18.59 4.93 -9.49
N GLU A 310 -18.68 4.78 -10.81
CA GLU A 310 -19.32 5.72 -11.72
C GLU A 310 -19.11 7.20 -11.39
N ARG A 311 -18.18 7.84 -12.09
CA ARG A 311 -18.47 9.17 -12.65
C ARG A 311 -19.75 9.03 -13.47
N SER A 312 -20.88 9.15 -12.79
CA SER A 312 -22.16 9.45 -13.39
C SER A 312 -22.06 10.89 -13.87
N ASP A 313 -22.37 11.06 -15.15
CA ASP A 313 -22.58 12.34 -15.78
C ASP A 313 -23.46 13.24 -14.90
N VAL A 314 -22.88 14.35 -14.43
CA VAL A 314 -23.50 15.68 -14.36
C VAL A 314 -22.40 16.71 -14.60
#